data_AF-A0A2A8VDB5-F1
#
_entry.id   AF-A0A2A8VDB5-F1
#
_cell.length_a   1.000
_cell.length_b   1.000
_cell.length_c   1.000
_cell.angle_alpha   90.00
_cell.angle_beta   90.00
_cell.angle_gamma   90.00
#
_symmetry.space_group_name_H-M   'P 1'
#
loop_
_entity.id
_entity.type
_entity.pdbx_description
1 polymer ?
#
loop_
_entity_poly.entity_id
_entity_poly.type
_entity_poly.pdbx_seq_one_letter_code
_entity_poly.pdbx_strand_id
1 'polypeptide(L)'
;MGNSSVSIQITCKNNTVNEIRVRTELDFLIRKYNLKNYFFTDVVIINESADYPHSHPVLSLNTRHFGKENILLSTFIHEQIHWFAVQHFHRIKLAIEELKIIYPKVPVGYPNGARDEFSTYLHIIINWLELNALSVFLEKSEYEEVVNFLQRDHYRWIYHIVVSDHDVIKEILGKYEIQLDKSKGEIDSGK
;
A
#
# COMPACT_ATOMS: atom_id res chain seq x y z
N MET A 1 9.62 -15.08 -27.21
CA MET A 1 10.45 -14.22 -26.34
C MET A 1 9.83 -14.33 -24.96
N GLY A 2 10.59 -14.83 -23.98
CA GLY A 2 10.05 -15.42 -22.76
C GLY A 2 9.29 -14.42 -21.88
N ASN A 3 8.09 -14.81 -21.45
CA ASN A 3 7.43 -14.22 -20.29
C ASN A 3 8.37 -14.38 -19.09
N SER A 4 9.08 -13.32 -18.74
CA SER A 4 9.78 -13.26 -17.46
C SER A 4 8.68 -13.16 -16.41
N SER A 5 8.37 -14.28 -15.76
CA SER A 5 7.50 -14.29 -14.60
C SER A 5 8.17 -13.44 -13.53
N VAL A 6 7.68 -12.22 -13.32
CA VAL A 6 8.15 -11.36 -12.23
C VAL A 6 7.82 -12.08 -10.92
N SER A 7 8.82 -12.68 -10.29
CA SER A 7 8.70 -13.35 -9.00
C SER A 7 9.21 -12.42 -7.91
N ILE A 8 8.39 -12.19 -6.88
CA ILE A 8 8.81 -11.42 -5.71
C ILE A 8 9.66 -12.29 -4.77
N GLN A 9 10.81 -11.79 -4.37
CA GLN A 9 11.72 -12.40 -3.40
C GLN A 9 11.41 -11.88 -2.00
N ILE A 10 10.93 -12.76 -1.12
CA ILE A 10 10.61 -12.44 0.27
C ILE A 10 11.60 -13.15 1.20
N THR A 11 12.41 -12.39 1.93
CA THR A 11 13.45 -12.92 2.84
C THR A 11 13.20 -12.50 4.28
N CYS A 12 13.77 -13.23 5.25
CA CYS A 12 13.74 -12.85 6.67
C CYS A 12 15.10 -12.23 7.02
N LYS A 13 15.12 -11.13 7.77
CA LYS A 13 16.37 -10.47 8.15
C LYS A 13 17.22 -11.31 9.09
N ASN A 14 16.58 -11.94 10.08
CA ASN A 14 17.23 -12.70 11.14
C ASN A 14 16.74 -14.15 11.22
N ASN A 15 15.73 -14.53 10.43
CA ASN A 15 15.07 -15.85 10.45
C ASN A 15 14.45 -16.20 11.81
N THR A 16 13.91 -15.19 12.52
CA THR A 16 13.14 -15.47 13.74
C THR A 16 11.86 -16.23 13.41
N VAL A 17 11.27 -16.89 14.42
CA VAL A 17 9.99 -17.59 14.26
C VAL A 17 8.90 -16.65 13.74
N ASN A 18 8.87 -15.39 14.20
CA ASN A 18 7.87 -14.42 13.79
C ASN A 18 8.11 -13.91 12.36
N GLU A 19 9.37 -13.67 11.97
CA GLU A 19 9.69 -13.31 10.58
C GLU A 19 9.30 -14.41 9.59
N ILE A 20 9.61 -15.68 9.92
CA ILE A 20 9.26 -16.84 9.09
C ILE A 20 7.74 -16.95 8.95
N ARG A 21 7.00 -16.76 10.04
CA ARG A 21 5.53 -16.80 10.04
C ARG A 21 4.92 -15.75 9.13
N VAL A 22 5.36 -14.49 9.24
CA VAL A 22 4.87 -13.41 8.39
C VAL A 22 5.27 -13.61 6.93
N ARG A 23 6.49 -14.09 6.64
CA ARG A 23 6.91 -14.44 5.28
C ARG A 23 5.98 -15.50 4.67
N THR A 24 5.66 -16.56 5.43
CA THR A 24 4.77 -17.63 4.96
C THR A 24 3.34 -17.11 4.75
N GLU A 25 2.81 -16.30 5.66
CA GLU A 25 1.49 -15.68 5.52
C GLU A 25 1.43 -14.75 4.29
N LEU A 26 2.46 -13.92 4.10
CA LEU A 26 2.54 -13.03 2.94
C LEU A 26 2.63 -13.80 1.61
N ASP A 27 3.43 -14.87 1.53
CA ASP A 27 3.51 -15.74 0.34
C ASP A 27 2.13 -16.37 0.03
N PHE A 28 1.40 -16.79 1.06
CA PHE A 28 0.03 -17.28 0.90
C PHE A 28 -0.91 -16.21 0.35
N LEU A 29 -0.91 -14.98 0.90
CA LEU A 29 -1.76 -13.88 0.45
C LEU A 29 -1.45 -13.46 -0.99
N ILE A 30 -0.17 -13.40 -1.37
CA ILE A 30 0.28 -13.10 -2.73
C ILE A 30 -0.31 -14.08 -3.74
N ARG A 31 -0.31 -15.37 -3.42
CA ARG A 31 -0.90 -16.42 -4.27
C ARG A 31 -2.42 -16.36 -4.27
N LYS A 32 -3.05 -16.22 -3.09
CA LYS A 32 -4.50 -16.16 -2.91
C LYS A 32 -5.13 -15.06 -3.77
N TYR A 33 -4.52 -13.88 -3.82
CA TYR A 33 -5.05 -12.70 -4.51
C TYR A 33 -4.40 -12.41 -5.86
N ASN A 34 -3.39 -13.18 -6.27
CA ASN A 34 -2.59 -12.97 -7.49
C ASN A 34 -2.07 -11.53 -7.64
N LEU A 35 -1.27 -11.09 -6.66
CA LEU A 35 -0.84 -9.69 -6.51
C LEU A 35 0.26 -9.23 -7.50
N LYS A 36 0.55 -9.98 -8.56
CA LYS A 36 1.66 -9.70 -9.48
C LYS A 36 1.65 -8.28 -10.07
N ASN A 37 0.46 -7.75 -10.35
CA ASN A 37 0.29 -6.41 -10.91
C ASN A 37 0.53 -5.27 -9.89
N TYR A 38 0.75 -5.62 -8.63
CA TYR A 38 1.03 -4.70 -7.53
C TYR A 38 2.50 -4.80 -7.05
N PHE A 39 3.38 -5.45 -7.83
CA PHE A 39 4.82 -5.50 -7.54
C PHE A 39 5.53 -4.34 -8.24
N PHE A 40 5.86 -3.31 -7.47
CA PHE A 40 6.67 -2.17 -7.94
C PHE A 40 8.13 -2.29 -7.48
N THR A 41 8.38 -3.12 -6.47
CA THR A 41 9.64 -3.77 -6.20
C THR A 41 9.45 -5.29 -6.09
N ASP A 42 10.50 -6.03 -6.40
CA ASP A 42 10.57 -7.49 -6.33
C ASP A 42 11.30 -7.99 -5.08
N VAL A 43 11.81 -7.10 -4.21
CA VAL A 43 12.53 -7.50 -2.99
C VAL A 43 11.80 -7.03 -1.73
N VAL A 44 11.47 -8.00 -0.87
CA VAL A 44 10.84 -7.78 0.44
C VAL A 44 11.67 -8.43 1.53
N ILE A 45 11.88 -7.68 2.62
CA ILE A 45 12.52 -8.17 3.84
C ILE A 45 11.49 -8.16 4.98
N ILE A 46 11.34 -9.27 5.67
CA ILE A 46 10.61 -9.32 6.94
C ILE A 46 11.63 -9.08 8.05
N ASN A 47 11.43 -8.01 8.83
CA ASN A 47 12.32 -7.59 9.90
C ASN A 47 11.52 -7.34 11.18
N GLU A 48 11.58 -8.28 12.12
CA GLU A 48 10.85 -8.18 13.40
C GLU A 48 11.30 -6.97 14.23
N SER A 49 12.57 -6.58 14.14
CA SER A 49 13.12 -5.45 14.90
C SER A 49 12.84 -4.08 14.25
N ALA A 50 12.10 -4.01 13.15
CA ALA A 50 11.70 -2.73 12.56
C ALA A 50 10.53 -2.12 13.34
N ASP A 51 10.70 -0.88 13.78
CA ASP A 51 9.65 -0.13 14.49
C ASP A 51 8.36 -0.01 13.65
N TYR A 52 8.49 0.18 12.34
CA TYR A 52 7.39 0.28 11.40
C TYR A 52 7.78 -0.28 10.00
N PRO A 53 6.78 -0.74 9.21
CA PRO A 53 6.97 -1.05 7.80
C PRO A 53 7.48 0.16 7.01
N HIS A 54 8.36 -0.05 6.05
CA HIS A 54 8.88 1.03 5.21
C HIS A 54 9.34 0.50 3.85
N SER A 55 9.27 1.33 2.83
CA SER A 55 9.50 0.90 1.45
C SER A 55 10.95 1.07 0.99
N HIS A 56 11.70 2.01 1.59
CA HIS A 56 13.04 2.39 1.13
C HIS A 56 14.10 2.22 2.22
N PRO A 57 15.35 1.83 1.86
CA PRO A 57 15.84 1.54 0.50
C PRO A 57 15.39 0.17 -0.05
N VAL A 58 14.85 -0.70 0.81
CA VAL A 58 14.27 -2.00 0.45
C VAL A 58 12.96 -2.14 1.22
N LEU A 59 11.92 -2.68 0.57
CA LEU A 59 10.63 -2.88 1.21
C LEU A 59 10.78 -3.82 2.40
N SER A 60 10.51 -3.29 3.58
CA SER A 60 10.64 -3.98 4.86
C SER A 60 9.30 -4.00 5.58
N LEU A 61 8.82 -5.18 5.93
CA LEU A 61 7.63 -5.36 6.77
C LEU A 61 8.05 -5.83 8.16
N ASN A 62 7.41 -5.31 9.20
CA ASN A 62 7.58 -5.82 10.55
C ASN A 62 6.53 -6.90 10.86
N THR A 63 6.58 -7.46 12.07
CA THR A 63 5.76 -8.61 12.44
C THR A 63 4.44 -8.26 13.15
N ARG A 64 4.13 -6.95 13.31
CA ARG A 64 2.99 -6.48 14.13
C ARG A 64 1.62 -6.92 13.61
N HIS A 65 1.53 -7.25 12.33
CA HIS A 65 0.29 -7.65 11.64
C HIS A 65 0.18 -9.16 11.39
N PHE A 66 1.04 -9.98 12.01
CA PHE A 66 0.91 -11.44 11.94
C PHE A 66 -0.47 -11.90 12.43
N GLY A 67 -1.11 -12.82 11.70
CA GLY A 67 -2.44 -13.34 12.01
C GLY A 67 -3.59 -12.35 11.75
N LYS A 68 -3.29 -11.22 11.10
CA LYS A 68 -4.28 -10.24 10.64
C LYS A 68 -4.16 -10.10 9.12
N GLU A 69 -4.49 -11.18 8.41
CA GLU A 69 -4.30 -11.35 6.96
C GLU A 69 -4.61 -10.08 6.13
N ASN A 70 -5.79 -9.50 6.30
CA ASN A 70 -6.22 -8.35 5.51
C ASN A 70 -5.44 -7.06 5.85
N ILE A 71 -4.94 -6.93 7.08
CA ILE A 71 -4.10 -5.80 7.50
C ILE A 71 -2.66 -6.01 7.00
N LEU A 72 -2.16 -7.24 7.00
CA LEU A 72 -0.86 -7.58 6.38
C LEU A 72 -0.90 -7.31 4.87
N LEU A 73 -1.98 -7.69 4.19
CA LEU A 73 -2.23 -7.39 2.78
C LEU A 73 -2.21 -5.88 2.52
N SER A 74 -2.97 -5.11 3.31
CA SER A 74 -3.00 -3.64 3.26
C SER A 74 -1.60 -3.05 3.37
N THR A 75 -0.84 -3.48 4.38
CA THR A 75 0.53 -2.99 4.62
C THR A 75 1.45 -3.31 3.46
N PHE A 76 1.40 -4.52 2.91
CA PHE A 76 2.22 -4.91 1.77
C PHE A 76 1.91 -4.05 0.54
N ILE A 77 0.62 -3.86 0.22
CA ILE A 77 0.17 -3.04 -0.91
C ILE A 77 0.60 -1.58 -0.70
N HIS A 78 0.42 -1.03 0.51
CA HIS A 78 0.84 0.32 0.86
C HIS A 78 2.32 0.56 0.56
N GLU A 79 3.19 -0.32 1.04
CA GLU A 79 4.63 -0.20 0.81
C GLU A 79 5.03 -0.42 -0.65
N GLN A 80 4.31 -1.25 -1.40
CA GLN A 80 4.49 -1.37 -2.85
C GLN A 80 4.10 -0.06 -3.57
N ILE A 81 3.01 0.59 -3.16
CA ILE A 81 2.55 1.84 -3.78
C ILE A 81 3.56 2.99 -3.57
N HIS A 82 4.33 2.98 -2.47
CA HIS A 82 5.43 3.93 -2.33
C HIS A 82 6.48 3.80 -3.46
N TRP A 83 6.79 2.59 -3.93
CA TRP A 83 7.68 2.37 -5.08
C TRP A 83 7.05 2.87 -6.38
N PHE A 84 5.75 2.62 -6.58
CA PHE A 84 4.98 3.21 -7.69
C PHE A 84 5.06 4.74 -7.67
N ALA A 85 4.88 5.37 -6.50
CA ALA A 85 4.92 6.82 -6.37
C ALA A 85 6.29 7.40 -6.75
N VAL A 86 7.38 6.68 -6.50
CA VAL A 86 8.73 7.06 -6.96
C VAL A 86 8.84 6.97 -8.48
N GLN A 87 8.35 5.89 -9.09
CA GLN A 87 8.37 5.71 -10.55
C GLN A 87 7.53 6.77 -11.29
N HIS A 88 6.48 7.28 -10.64
CA HIS A 88 5.56 8.28 -11.18
C HIS A 88 5.69 9.66 -10.52
N PHE A 89 6.85 9.98 -9.95
CA PHE A 89 7.05 11.15 -9.07
C PHE A 89 6.58 12.47 -9.66
N HIS A 90 6.79 12.72 -10.96
CA HIS A 90 6.35 13.95 -11.60
C HIS A 90 4.82 14.12 -11.55
N ARG A 91 4.06 13.07 -11.88
CA ARG A 91 2.60 13.07 -11.84
C ARG A 91 2.10 13.22 -10.41
N ILE A 92 2.70 12.50 -9.48
CA ILE A 92 2.41 12.60 -8.04
C ILE A 92 2.59 14.03 -7.54
N LYS A 93 3.68 14.71 -7.93
CA LYS A 93 3.92 16.10 -7.54
C LYS A 93 2.84 17.05 -8.06
N LEU A 94 2.39 16.88 -9.30
CA LEU A 94 1.31 17.70 -9.86
C LEU A 94 -0.02 17.49 -9.10
N ALA A 95 -0.38 16.25 -8.80
CA ALA A 95 -1.55 15.94 -7.99
C ALA A 95 -1.47 16.52 -6.57
N ILE A 96 -0.29 16.52 -5.95
CA ILE A 96 -0.05 17.16 -4.65
C ILE A 96 -0.31 18.68 -4.72
N GLU A 97 0.11 19.35 -5.79
CA GLU A 97 -0.16 20.79 -5.92
C GLU A 97 -1.66 21.09 -6.06
N GLU A 98 -2.44 20.23 -6.73
CA GLU A 98 -3.90 20.38 -6.77
C GLU A 98 -4.54 20.06 -5.40
N LEU A 99 -4.07 19.03 -4.71
CA LEU A 99 -4.53 18.69 -3.35
C LEU A 99 -4.29 19.83 -2.35
N LYS A 100 -3.19 20.59 -2.48
CA LYS A 100 -2.90 21.76 -1.64
C LYS A 100 -3.92 22.89 -1.81
N ILE A 101 -4.55 23.00 -2.98
CA ILE A 101 -5.61 23.99 -3.23
C ILE A 101 -6.89 23.59 -2.49
N ILE A 102 -7.24 22.30 -2.52
CA ILE A 102 -8.44 21.76 -1.86
C ILE A 102 -8.27 21.69 -0.34
N TYR A 103 -7.12 21.22 0.12
CA TYR A 103 -6.79 21.04 1.53
C TYR A 103 -5.65 21.98 1.94
N PRO A 104 -5.87 23.31 2.02
CA PRO A 104 -4.79 24.27 2.28
C PRO A 104 -4.12 24.13 3.65
N LYS A 105 -4.70 23.32 4.55
CA LYS A 105 -4.13 22.96 5.85
C LYS A 105 -4.28 21.47 6.07
N VAL A 106 -3.15 20.80 6.29
CA VAL A 106 -3.10 19.37 6.59
C VAL A 106 -2.33 19.14 7.90
N PRO A 107 -2.64 18.08 8.66
CA PRO A 107 -1.88 17.77 9.85
C PRO A 107 -0.46 17.32 9.50
N VAL A 108 0.49 17.70 10.35
CA VAL A 108 1.85 17.20 10.36
C VAL A 108 2.08 16.49 11.69
N GLY A 109 2.75 15.34 11.63
CA GLY A 109 3.00 14.46 12.77
C GLY A 109 1.97 13.35 12.93
N TYR A 110 2.46 12.21 13.39
CA TYR A 110 1.64 11.05 13.76
C TYR A 110 0.80 11.36 15.02
N PRO A 111 -0.40 10.74 15.18
CA PRO A 111 -0.99 9.73 14.30
C PRO A 111 -1.89 10.31 13.21
N ASN A 112 -2.09 11.64 13.13
CA ASN A 112 -3.08 12.21 12.21
C ASN A 112 -2.53 12.44 10.80
N GLY A 113 -1.32 12.99 10.69
CA GLY A 113 -0.61 13.21 9.43
C GLY A 113 0.67 12.39 9.34
N ALA A 114 1.54 12.76 8.40
CA ALA A 114 2.86 12.17 8.24
C ALA A 114 3.96 13.14 8.73
N ARG A 115 5.23 12.78 8.53
CA ARG A 115 6.39 13.51 9.07
C ARG A 115 6.46 15.01 8.70
N ASP A 116 5.92 15.40 7.55
CA ASP A 116 5.92 16.75 7.00
C ASP A 116 4.71 16.92 6.07
N GLU A 117 4.41 18.15 5.65
CA GLU A 117 3.24 18.45 4.81
C GLU A 117 3.27 17.68 3.49
N PHE A 118 4.43 17.67 2.80
CA PHE A 118 4.58 16.95 1.53
C PHE A 118 4.24 15.47 1.71
N SER A 119 4.76 14.87 2.77
CA SER A 119 4.49 13.49 3.13
C SER A 119 3.02 13.28 3.45
N THR A 120 2.33 14.21 4.13
CA THR A 120 0.89 14.09 4.39
C THR A 120 0.10 14.07 3.07
N TYR A 121 0.39 14.96 2.13
CA TYR A 121 -0.29 14.93 0.81
C TYR A 121 0.05 13.68 0.01
N LEU A 122 1.30 13.23 0.04
CA LEU A 122 1.71 11.98 -0.59
C LEU A 122 0.87 10.81 -0.04
N HIS A 123 0.66 10.75 1.27
CA HIS A 123 -0.13 9.68 1.87
C HIS A 123 -1.64 9.80 1.59
N ILE A 124 -2.19 10.98 1.26
CA ILE A 124 -3.56 11.04 0.71
C ILE A 124 -3.65 10.21 -0.59
N ILE A 125 -2.66 10.36 -1.47
CA ILE A 125 -2.62 9.64 -2.74
C ILE A 125 -2.37 8.15 -2.51
N ILE A 126 -1.37 7.80 -1.71
CA ILE A 126 -1.01 6.40 -1.43
C ILE A 126 -2.17 5.66 -0.77
N ASN A 127 -2.78 6.25 0.26
CA ASN A 127 -3.88 5.62 0.98
C ASN A 127 -5.13 5.50 0.10
N TRP A 128 -5.38 6.43 -0.82
CA TRP A 128 -6.46 6.29 -1.80
C TRP A 128 -6.21 5.09 -2.74
N LEU A 129 -4.99 4.97 -3.28
CA LEU A 129 -4.61 3.85 -4.14
C LEU A 129 -4.66 2.51 -3.38
N GLU A 130 -4.25 2.50 -2.11
CA GLU A 130 -4.32 1.35 -1.20
C GLU A 130 -5.77 0.88 -1.02
N LEU A 131 -6.67 1.78 -0.62
CA LEU A 131 -8.07 1.41 -0.41
C LEU A 131 -8.75 0.98 -1.72
N ASN A 132 -8.48 1.67 -2.83
CA ASN A 132 -8.99 1.27 -4.13
C ASN A 132 -8.47 -0.13 -4.53
N ALA A 133 -7.19 -0.46 -4.26
CA ALA A 133 -6.64 -1.79 -4.52
C ALA A 133 -7.30 -2.88 -3.66
N LEU A 134 -7.46 -2.62 -2.36
CA LEU A 134 -8.09 -3.58 -1.44
C LEU A 134 -9.52 -3.90 -1.84
N SER A 135 -10.27 -2.94 -2.39
CA SER A 135 -11.64 -3.15 -2.87
C SER A 135 -11.75 -4.16 -4.03
N VAL A 136 -10.64 -4.47 -4.72
CA VAL A 136 -10.60 -5.48 -5.79
C VAL A 136 -10.47 -6.90 -5.24
N PHE A 137 -9.88 -7.04 -4.05
CA PHE A 137 -9.49 -8.32 -3.47
C PHE A 137 -10.38 -8.77 -2.33
N LEU A 138 -10.87 -7.83 -1.53
CA LEU A 138 -11.62 -8.10 -0.32
C LEU A 138 -13.12 -8.06 -0.59
N GLU A 139 -13.85 -8.95 0.10
CA GLU A 139 -15.29 -8.83 0.17
C GLU A 139 -15.66 -7.58 0.96
N LYS A 140 -16.89 -7.06 0.74
CA LYS A 140 -17.33 -5.79 1.32
C LYS A 140 -17.12 -5.71 2.85
N SER A 141 -17.48 -6.76 3.59
CA SER A 141 -17.34 -6.78 5.05
C SER A 141 -15.87 -6.76 5.50
N GLU A 142 -15.01 -7.52 4.82
CA GLU A 142 -13.57 -7.55 5.08
C GLU A 142 -12.93 -6.19 4.81
N TYR A 143 -13.31 -5.57 3.69
CA TYR A 143 -12.88 -4.23 3.32
C TYR A 143 -13.27 -3.18 4.37
N GLU A 144 -14.54 -3.19 4.80
CA GLU A 144 -15.04 -2.28 5.84
C GLU A 144 -14.30 -2.46 7.18
N GLU A 145 -13.98 -3.69 7.57
CA GLU A 145 -13.17 -3.97 8.77
C GLU A 145 -11.76 -3.37 8.67
N VAL A 146 -11.09 -3.53 7.52
CA VAL A 146 -9.77 -2.93 7.28
C VAL A 146 -9.83 -1.41 7.34
N VAL A 147 -10.78 -0.80 6.62
CA VAL A 147 -10.95 0.66 6.60
C VAL A 147 -11.24 1.22 8.00
N ASN A 148 -12.06 0.52 8.79
CA ASN A 148 -12.34 0.89 10.18
C ASN A 148 -11.11 0.79 11.09
N PHE A 149 -10.27 -0.22 10.90
CA PHE A 149 -9.02 -0.37 11.63
C PHE A 149 -8.04 0.75 11.28
N LEU A 150 -7.79 0.99 9.99
CA LEU A 150 -6.80 1.95 9.50
C LEU A 150 -7.10 3.39 9.94
N GLN A 151 -8.37 3.81 9.90
CA GLN A 151 -8.80 5.13 10.40
C GLN A 151 -8.49 5.37 11.89
N ARG A 152 -8.18 4.33 12.67
CA ARG A 152 -7.91 4.40 14.11
C ARG A 152 -6.44 4.10 14.48
N ASP A 153 -5.68 3.46 13.60
CA ASP A 153 -4.29 3.06 13.86
C ASP A 153 -3.32 4.23 13.68
N HIS A 154 -3.10 4.64 12.43
CA HIS A 154 -2.15 5.68 12.01
C HIS A 154 -2.75 6.47 10.84
N TYR A 155 -2.13 7.59 10.47
CA TYR A 155 -2.64 8.48 9.41
C TYR A 155 -4.15 8.77 9.51
N ARG A 156 -4.65 8.94 10.74
CA ARG A 156 -6.10 8.93 11.04
C ARG A 156 -6.88 9.96 10.24
N TRP A 157 -6.35 11.19 10.15
CA TRP A 157 -6.97 12.25 9.37
C TRP A 157 -6.89 11.96 7.87
N ILE A 158 -5.77 11.41 7.40
CA ILE A 158 -5.59 11.06 5.98
C ILE A 158 -6.61 9.99 5.58
N TYR A 159 -6.72 8.87 6.31
CA TYR A 159 -7.71 7.84 6.00
C TYR A 159 -9.14 8.38 6.08
N HIS A 160 -9.44 9.27 7.03
CA HIS A 160 -10.76 9.90 7.11
C HIS A 160 -11.08 10.70 5.85
N ILE A 161 -10.16 11.54 5.38
CA ILE A 161 -10.32 12.34 4.16
C ILE A 161 -10.40 11.45 2.92
N VAL A 162 -9.56 10.41 2.81
CA VAL A 162 -9.60 9.47 1.69
C VAL A 162 -10.97 8.78 1.58
N VAL A 163 -11.59 8.46 2.73
CA VAL A 163 -12.93 7.86 2.77
C VAL A 163 -14.02 8.89 2.46
N SER A 164 -13.99 10.07 3.09
CA SER A 164 -15.04 11.08 2.93
C SER A 164 -15.05 11.74 1.56
N ASP A 165 -13.85 11.97 1.01
CA ASP A 165 -13.63 12.75 -0.21
C ASP A 165 -13.13 11.86 -1.35
N HIS A 166 -13.44 10.56 -1.28
CA HIS A 166 -12.97 9.54 -2.20
C HIS A 166 -13.07 9.95 -3.68
N ASP A 167 -14.24 10.47 -4.09
CA ASP A 167 -14.49 10.83 -5.50
C ASP A 167 -13.77 12.11 -5.93
N VAL A 168 -13.57 13.06 -5.01
CA VAL A 168 -12.78 14.28 -5.27
C VAL A 168 -11.32 13.91 -5.53
N ILE A 169 -10.75 13.05 -4.67
CA ILE A 169 -9.38 12.57 -4.82
C ILE A 169 -9.25 11.75 -6.11
N LYS A 170 -10.21 10.86 -6.40
CA LYS A 170 -10.27 10.09 -7.64
C LYS A 170 -10.22 10.97 -8.88
N GLU A 171 -10.97 12.07 -8.90
CA GLU A 171 -10.97 13.00 -10.03
C GLU A 171 -9.59 13.65 -10.24
N ILE A 172 -8.95 14.12 -9.17
CA ILE A 172 -7.60 14.68 -9.22
C ILE A 172 -6.61 13.66 -9.76
N LEU A 173 -6.60 12.44 -9.21
CA LEU A 173 -5.70 11.38 -9.66
C LEU A 173 -5.94 11.00 -11.13
N GLY A 174 -7.20 11.01 -11.56
CA GLY A 174 -7.59 10.79 -12.96
C GLY A 174 -6.99 11.81 -13.93
N LYS A 175 -6.95 13.10 -13.57
CA LYS A 175 -6.35 14.18 -14.40
C LYS A 175 -4.88 13.95 -14.71
N TYR A 176 -4.17 13.28 -13.80
CA TYR A 176 -2.73 13.01 -13.91
C TYR A 176 -2.41 11.55 -14.25
N GLU A 177 -3.43 10.76 -14.62
CA GLU A 177 -3.29 9.33 -14.97
C GLU A 177 -2.60 8.51 -13.84
N ILE A 178 -2.93 8.82 -12.58
CA ILE A 178 -2.43 8.10 -11.41
C ILE A 178 -3.44 7.02 -11.04
N GLN A 179 -3.17 5.79 -11.50
CA GLN A 179 -4.00 4.63 -11.21
C GLN A 179 -3.14 3.37 -11.21
N LEU A 180 -3.50 2.41 -10.35
CA LEU A 180 -2.95 1.06 -10.41
C LEU A 180 -3.68 0.24 -11.48
N ASP A 181 -3.00 -0.71 -12.11
CA ASP A 181 -3.66 -1.66 -13.00
C ASP A 181 -4.68 -2.48 -12.21
N LYS A 182 -5.95 -2.43 -12.63
CA LYS A 182 -7.08 -3.01 -11.91
C LYS A 182 -7.29 -4.51 -12.17
N SER A 183 -6.42 -5.13 -12.95
CA SER A 183 -6.55 -6.57 -13.21
C SER A 183 -6.00 -7.39 -12.05
N LYS A 184 -6.77 -8.39 -11.58
CA LYS A 184 -6.16 -9.58 -10.96
C LYS A 184 -5.18 -10.13 -12.01
N GLY A 185 -3.95 -10.48 -11.62
CA GLY A 185 -3.02 -11.07 -12.58
C GLY A 185 -3.71 -12.22 -13.33
N GLU A 186 -3.34 -12.45 -14.59
CA GLU A 186 -3.84 -13.64 -15.28
C GLU A 186 -3.41 -14.89 -14.49
N ILE A 187 -4.37 -15.80 -14.25
CA ILE A 187 -4.05 -17.14 -13.77
C ILE A 187 -3.45 -17.84 -14.99
N ASP A 188 -2.15 -18.08 -14.95
CA ASP A 188 -1.51 -18.99 -15.89
C ASP A 188 -2.09 -20.38 -15.62
N SER A 189 -3.14 -20.71 -16.36
CA SER A 189 -3.77 -22.03 -16.36
C SER A 189 -2.87 -22.95 -17.16
N GLY A 190 -1.72 -23.27 -16.56
CA GLY A 190 -0.78 -24.27 -17.06
C GLY A 190 -1.53 -25.57 -17.31
N LYS A 191 -1.62 -25.92 -18.59
CA LYS A 191 -1.99 -27.26 -19.07
C LYS A 191 -0.91 -28.27 -18.74
#